data_AF-A0A7V6VK96-F1
#
_entry.id   AF-A0A7V6VK96-F1
#
_cell.length_a   1.000
_cell.length_b   1.000
_cell.length_c   1.000
_cell.angle_alpha   90.00
_cell.angle_beta   90.00
_cell.angle_gamma   90.00
#
_symmetry.space_group_name_H-M   'P 1'
#
loop_
_entity.id
_entity.type
_entity.pdbx_description
1 polymer ?
#
loop_
_entity_poly.entity_id
_entity_poly.type
_entity_poly.pdbx_seq_one_letter_code
_entity_poly.pdbx_strand_id
1 'polypeptide(L)'
;MAVFVVLGVAAGWWFVQSPAIQASVGTPSQLEAYANQAFEAYYSNYPAPDFAAQLWTNNAWIAFQAVGGGITGVWPAFLLWQNAVNVGQAGGIMAVYGDLGVFFGLILPHGLMELTAVFVALGAGFKMFWTILVPGPRSRLRALREEGTRLVVVAVGLIFVMGISALVEAFVTPSELPTWAKITIGALVLAAYWAYTLILGRRAVRTGDLGDLAEEQGGYVVLEAA
;
A
#
# COMPACT_ATOMS: atom_id res chain seq x y z
N MET A 1 -5.77 5.12 6.55
CA MET A 1 -5.62 6.36 5.74
C MET A 1 -5.35 7.59 6.60
N ALA A 2 -6.32 8.11 7.36
CA ALA A 2 -6.11 9.34 8.15
C ALA A 2 -4.92 9.25 9.13
N VAL A 3 -4.80 8.15 9.88
CA VAL A 3 -3.65 7.90 10.77
C VAL A 3 -2.33 7.95 10.01
N PHE A 4 -2.24 7.32 8.83
CA PHE A 4 -1.04 7.34 8.00
C PHE A 4 -0.63 8.76 7.60
N VAL A 5 -1.60 9.56 7.15
CA VAL A 5 -1.35 10.96 6.75
C VAL A 5 -0.87 11.77 7.94
N VAL A 6 -1.53 11.65 9.10
CA VAL A 6 -1.12 12.34 10.33
C VAL A 6 0.30 11.95 10.73
N LEU A 7 0.61 10.66 10.73
CA LEU A 7 1.94 10.15 11.07
C LEU A 7 3.02 10.63 10.09
N GLY A 8 2.75 10.59 8.79
CA GLY A 8 3.68 11.04 7.76
C GLY A 8 3.93 12.55 7.82
N VAL A 9 2.86 13.34 7.97
CA VAL A 9 2.99 14.80 8.15
C VAL A 9 3.72 15.14 9.44
N ALA A 10 3.41 14.45 10.55
CA ALA A 10 4.10 14.66 11.82
C ALA A 10 5.59 14.29 11.72
N ALA A 11 5.93 13.18 11.07
CA ALA A 11 7.31 12.75 10.85
C ALA A 11 8.09 13.75 9.98
N GLY A 12 7.50 14.19 8.86
CA GLY A 12 8.10 15.20 7.99
C GLY A 12 8.26 16.56 8.67
N TRP A 13 7.23 17.01 9.40
CA TRP A 13 7.29 18.23 10.20
C TRP A 13 8.37 18.17 11.27
N TRP A 14 8.45 17.05 12.01
CA TRP A 14 9.51 16.85 13.00
C TRP A 14 10.89 16.92 12.35
N PHE A 15 11.08 16.22 11.22
CA PHE A 15 12.33 16.22 10.47
C PHE A 15 12.77 17.65 10.10
N VAL A 16 11.86 18.46 9.56
CA VAL A 16 12.12 19.85 9.18
C VAL A 16 12.56 20.69 10.39
N GLN A 17 11.95 20.49 11.55
CA GLN A 17 12.20 21.31 12.74
C GLN A 17 13.40 20.85 13.58
N SER A 18 13.97 19.67 13.32
CA SER A 18 14.96 19.04 14.22
C SER A 18 16.30 18.76 13.54
N PRO A 19 17.31 19.63 13.71
CA PRO A 19 18.67 19.40 13.20
C PRO A 19 19.27 18.07 13.70
N ALA A 20 18.94 17.66 14.93
CA ALA A 20 19.38 16.38 15.49
C ALA A 20 18.82 15.17 14.70
N ILE A 21 17.57 15.24 14.23
CA ILE A 21 17.01 14.18 13.39
C ILE A 21 17.66 14.20 12.01
N GLN A 22 17.84 15.38 11.41
CA GLN A 22 18.51 15.51 10.11
C GLN A 22 19.90 14.87 10.16
N ALA A 23 20.68 15.20 11.18
CA ALA A 23 22.01 14.63 11.41
C ALA A 23 22.00 13.11 11.67
N SER A 24 20.91 12.56 12.20
CA SER A 24 20.74 11.10 12.37
C SER A 24 20.44 10.37 11.06
N VAL A 25 19.92 11.08 10.06
CA VAL A 25 19.57 10.53 8.75
C VAL A 25 20.73 10.64 7.75
N GLY A 26 21.46 11.76 7.76
CA GLY A 26 22.62 11.96 6.89
C GLY A 26 23.32 13.29 7.10
N THR A 27 24.46 13.47 6.43
CA THR A 27 25.13 14.77 6.38
C THR A 27 24.32 15.76 5.53
N PRO A 28 24.48 17.08 5.74
CA PRO A 28 23.80 18.08 4.90
C PRO A 28 24.03 17.87 3.39
N SER A 29 25.26 17.49 3.00
CA SER A 29 25.59 17.18 1.60
C SER A 29 24.87 15.94 1.06
N GLN A 30 24.64 14.92 1.89
CA GLN A 30 23.91 13.71 1.48
C GLN A 30 22.41 14.00 1.32
N LEU A 31 21.84 14.78 2.24
CA LEU A 31 20.42 15.15 2.18
C LEU A 31 20.14 16.08 0.98
N GLU A 32 21.06 16.99 0.67
CA GLU A 32 20.98 17.86 -0.50
C GLU A 32 21.10 17.05 -1.80
N ALA A 33 22.07 16.13 -1.88
CA ALA A 33 22.21 15.25 -3.04
C ALA A 33 20.99 14.34 -3.23
N TYR A 34 20.37 13.90 -2.12
CA TYR A 34 19.12 13.17 -2.17
C TYR A 34 18.00 14.01 -2.81
N ALA A 35 17.79 15.24 -2.32
CA ALA A 35 16.72 16.11 -2.80
C ALA A 35 16.90 16.51 -4.27
N ASN A 36 18.11 16.95 -4.63
CA ASN A 36 18.39 17.56 -5.94
C ASN A 36 18.63 16.54 -7.06
N GLN A 37 18.95 15.29 -6.73
CA GLN A 37 19.37 14.29 -7.74
C GLN A 37 18.77 12.93 -7.48
N ALA A 38 19.04 12.34 -6.31
CA ALA A 38 18.75 10.93 -6.10
C ALA A 38 17.24 10.62 -6.09
N PHE A 39 16.41 11.55 -5.59
CA PHE A 39 14.97 11.37 -5.50
C PHE A 39 14.31 11.24 -6.87
N GLU A 40 14.64 12.11 -7.82
CA GLU A 40 14.11 12.02 -9.18
C GLU A 40 14.77 10.91 -9.98
N ALA A 41 16.09 10.77 -9.88
CA ALA A 41 16.85 9.73 -10.59
C ALA A 41 16.34 8.32 -10.26
N TYR A 42 15.86 8.09 -9.04
CA TYR A 42 15.26 6.82 -8.61
C TYR A 42 14.24 6.26 -9.61
N TYR A 43 13.39 7.14 -10.19
CA TYR A 43 12.32 6.74 -11.12
C TYR A 43 12.80 6.46 -12.55
N SER A 44 14.08 6.73 -12.85
CA SER A 44 14.65 6.64 -14.20
C SER A 44 15.95 5.82 -14.27
N ASN A 45 16.39 5.26 -13.15
CA ASN A 45 17.68 4.54 -13.05
C ASN A 45 17.70 3.19 -13.79
N TYR A 46 16.54 2.61 -14.09
CA TYR A 46 16.39 1.30 -14.70
C TYR A 46 15.43 1.33 -15.90
N PRO A 47 15.52 0.39 -16.85
CA PRO A 47 14.49 0.20 -17.86
C PRO A 47 13.11 0.03 -17.21
N ALA A 48 12.11 0.72 -17.74
CA ALA A 48 10.77 0.77 -17.13
C ALA A 48 10.15 -0.62 -16.82
N PRO A 49 10.27 -1.66 -17.68
CA PRO A 49 9.74 -2.98 -17.36
C PRO A 49 10.41 -3.63 -16.14
N ASP A 50 11.74 -3.53 -16.03
CA ASP A 50 12.51 -4.12 -14.93
C ASP A 50 12.21 -3.38 -13.62
N PHE A 51 12.13 -2.05 -13.69
CA PHE A 51 11.76 -1.20 -12.56
C PHE A 51 10.33 -1.52 -12.07
N ALA A 52 9.37 -1.64 -12.98
CA ALA A 52 7.99 -2.01 -12.65
C ALA A 52 7.93 -3.38 -11.95
N ALA A 53 8.68 -4.37 -12.42
CA ALA A 53 8.72 -5.70 -11.81
C ALA A 53 9.30 -5.67 -10.39
N GLN A 54 10.34 -4.85 -10.16
CA GLN A 54 10.94 -4.66 -8.84
C GLN A 54 9.96 -4.00 -7.86
N LEU A 55 9.34 -2.88 -8.27
CA LEU A 55 8.36 -2.15 -7.47
C LEU A 55 7.16 -3.02 -7.12
N TRP A 56 6.64 -3.74 -8.12
CA TRP A 56 5.55 -4.67 -7.94
C TRP A 56 5.90 -5.76 -6.92
N THR A 57 7.07 -6.37 -7.03
CA THR A 57 7.52 -7.43 -6.11
C THR A 57 7.65 -6.90 -4.68
N ASN A 58 8.24 -5.72 -4.50
CA ASN A 58 8.41 -5.10 -3.19
C ASN A 58 7.05 -4.78 -2.54
N ASN A 59 6.14 -4.16 -3.28
CA ASN A 59 4.80 -3.82 -2.78
C ASN A 59 3.95 -5.07 -2.52
N ALA A 60 4.01 -6.07 -3.40
CA ALA A 60 3.37 -7.37 -3.19
C ALA A 60 3.88 -8.05 -1.92
N TRP A 61 5.18 -7.94 -1.65
CA TRP A 61 5.77 -8.46 -0.43
C TRP A 61 5.28 -7.73 0.83
N ILE A 62 5.18 -6.40 0.81
CA ILE A 62 4.61 -5.62 1.93
C ILE A 62 3.15 -6.02 2.19
N ALA A 63 2.34 -6.18 1.13
CA ALA A 63 0.96 -6.63 1.26
C ALA A 63 0.86 -8.06 1.81
N PHE A 64 1.72 -8.96 1.35
CA PHE A 64 1.81 -10.32 1.87
C PHE A 64 2.16 -10.32 3.37
N GLN A 65 3.15 -9.52 3.77
CA GLN A 65 3.52 -9.33 5.16
C GLN A 65 2.37 -8.76 6.00
N ALA A 66 1.63 -7.78 5.48
CA ALA A 66 0.47 -7.19 6.15
C ALA A 66 -0.63 -8.23 6.41
N VAL A 67 -0.93 -9.08 5.42
CA VAL A 67 -1.96 -10.13 5.57
C VAL A 67 -1.45 -11.29 6.44
N GLY A 68 -0.26 -11.82 6.15
CA GLY A 68 0.32 -12.97 6.86
C GLY A 68 0.66 -12.68 8.32
N GLY A 69 1.23 -11.51 8.59
CA GLY A 69 1.46 -11.01 9.96
C GLY A 69 0.19 -10.47 10.62
N GLY A 70 -0.92 -10.39 9.87
CA GLY A 70 -2.21 -9.85 10.28
C GLY A 70 -2.74 -10.42 11.58
N ILE A 71 -2.57 -11.73 11.79
CA ILE A 71 -2.95 -12.47 13.00
C ILE A 71 -2.44 -11.83 14.29
N THR A 72 -1.32 -11.11 14.25
CA THR A 72 -0.73 -10.47 15.44
C THR A 72 -1.39 -9.13 15.79
N GLY A 73 -2.01 -8.46 14.83
CA GLY A 73 -2.46 -7.05 14.94
C GLY A 73 -1.32 -6.03 15.02
N VAL A 74 -0.22 -6.36 15.71
CA VAL A 74 0.96 -5.51 15.87
C VAL A 74 1.72 -5.34 14.57
N TRP A 75 1.88 -6.40 13.78
CA TRP A 75 2.67 -6.35 12.55
C TRP A 75 2.08 -5.40 11.48
N PRO A 76 0.77 -5.44 11.15
CA PRO A 76 0.16 -4.43 10.29
C PRO A 76 0.29 -3.00 10.85
N ALA A 77 0.18 -2.82 12.18
CA ALA A 77 0.35 -1.50 12.79
C ALA A 77 1.79 -0.99 12.64
N PHE A 78 2.77 -1.85 12.79
CA PHE A 78 4.18 -1.55 12.54
C PHE A 78 4.43 -1.18 11.08
N LEU A 79 3.89 -1.95 10.11
CA LEU A 79 4.02 -1.63 8.68
C LEU A 79 3.38 -0.28 8.33
N LEU A 80 2.20 0.02 8.88
CA LEU A 80 1.55 1.32 8.72
C LEU A 80 2.46 2.46 9.21
N TRP A 81 3.00 2.30 10.42
CA TRP A 81 3.91 3.27 11.03
C TRP A 81 5.16 3.47 10.19
N GLN A 82 5.84 2.38 9.84
CA GLN A 82 7.09 2.42 9.08
C GLN A 82 6.92 3.09 7.72
N ASN A 83 5.88 2.73 6.97
CA ASN A 83 5.61 3.36 5.67
C ASN A 83 5.26 4.85 5.83
N ALA A 84 4.49 5.21 6.86
CA ALA A 84 4.14 6.62 7.11
C ALA A 84 5.39 7.46 7.43
N VAL A 85 6.25 6.95 8.31
CA VAL A 85 7.51 7.62 8.67
C VAL A 85 8.45 7.73 7.48
N ASN A 86 8.59 6.69 6.66
CA ASN A 86 9.46 6.73 5.48
C ASN A 86 9.00 7.79 4.47
N VAL A 87 7.70 7.81 4.14
CA VAL A 87 7.11 8.84 3.25
C VAL A 87 7.24 10.23 3.86
N GLY A 88 6.97 10.36 5.16
CA GLY A 88 7.11 11.62 5.90
C GLY A 88 8.53 12.14 5.91
N GLN A 89 9.52 11.28 6.13
CA GLN A 89 10.94 11.64 6.10
C GLN A 89 11.39 12.05 4.71
N ALA A 90 11.04 11.31 3.66
CA ALA A 90 11.31 11.71 2.28
C ALA A 90 10.71 13.09 1.97
N GLY A 91 9.45 13.32 2.32
CA GLY A 91 8.79 14.62 2.17
C GLY A 91 9.44 15.72 3.00
N GLY A 92 9.91 15.40 4.22
CA GLY A 92 10.65 16.31 5.09
C GLY A 92 11.98 16.74 4.50
N ILE A 93 12.74 15.82 3.90
CA ILE A 93 13.99 16.14 3.19
C ILE A 93 13.68 17.07 2.02
N MET A 94 12.72 16.71 1.17
CA MET A 94 12.32 17.55 0.02
C MET A 94 11.81 18.93 0.47
N ALA A 95 11.15 19.04 1.62
CA ALA A 95 10.71 20.31 2.18
C ALA A 95 11.86 21.21 2.63
N VAL A 96 12.92 20.65 3.23
CA VAL A 96 14.11 21.42 3.66
C VAL A 96 14.80 22.09 2.48
N TYR A 97 14.83 21.43 1.32
CA TYR A 97 15.51 21.93 0.11
C TYR A 97 14.59 22.65 -0.88
N GLY A 98 13.28 22.76 -0.60
CA GLY A 98 12.33 23.51 -1.42
C GLY A 98 11.64 22.73 -2.54
N ASP A 99 11.82 21.41 -2.58
CA ASP A 99 11.41 20.54 -3.70
C ASP A 99 10.12 19.74 -3.42
N LEU A 100 9.23 20.23 -2.55
CA LEU A 100 7.93 19.58 -2.30
C LEU A 100 7.08 19.43 -3.57
N GLY A 101 7.21 20.34 -4.53
CA GLY A 101 6.52 20.24 -5.81
C GLY A 101 6.96 19.00 -6.61
N VAL A 102 8.27 18.71 -6.60
CA VAL A 102 8.86 17.51 -7.21
C VAL A 102 8.41 16.25 -6.44
N PHE A 103 8.46 16.30 -5.10
CA PHE A 103 8.00 15.21 -4.24
C PHE A 103 6.57 14.75 -4.58
N PHE A 104 5.61 15.68 -4.55
CA PHE A 104 4.22 15.35 -4.87
C PHE A 104 4.03 15.00 -6.34
N GLY A 105 4.77 15.64 -7.24
CA GLY A 105 4.69 15.37 -8.67
C GLY A 105 5.17 13.98 -9.05
N LEU A 106 6.14 13.43 -8.31
CA LEU A 106 6.64 12.08 -8.52
C LEU A 106 5.82 11.04 -7.75
N ILE A 107 5.37 11.32 -6.53
CA ILE A 107 4.65 10.33 -5.70
C ILE A 107 3.17 10.19 -6.07
N LEU A 108 2.44 11.29 -6.25
CA LEU A 108 0.98 11.22 -6.42
C LEU A 108 0.49 10.41 -7.64
N PRO A 109 1.18 10.37 -8.79
CA PRO A 109 0.73 9.58 -9.94
C PRO A 109 0.52 8.10 -9.63
N HIS A 110 1.41 7.46 -8.86
CA HIS A 110 1.31 6.03 -8.52
C HIS A 110 0.88 5.81 -7.06
N GLY A 111 1.40 6.63 -6.14
CA GLY A 111 1.22 6.48 -4.70
C GLY A 111 -0.23 6.52 -4.23
N LEU A 112 -1.13 7.17 -4.96
CA LEU A 112 -2.57 7.15 -4.67
C LEU A 112 -3.17 5.73 -4.69
N MET A 113 -2.84 4.95 -5.72
CA MET A 113 -3.31 3.58 -5.88
C MET A 113 -2.52 2.63 -4.98
N GLU A 114 -1.19 2.79 -4.93
CA GLU A 114 -0.31 1.98 -4.08
C GLU A 114 -0.72 2.04 -2.61
N LEU A 115 -0.81 3.25 -2.04
CA LEU A 115 -1.19 3.41 -0.63
C LEU A 115 -2.58 2.85 -0.37
N THR A 116 -3.53 3.02 -1.31
CA THR A 116 -4.86 2.42 -1.19
C THR A 116 -4.78 0.89 -1.13
N ALA A 117 -3.99 0.25 -1.98
CA ALA A 117 -3.77 -1.19 -1.95
C ALA A 117 -3.13 -1.64 -0.64
N VAL A 118 -2.11 -0.93 -0.16
CA VAL A 118 -1.46 -1.20 1.13
C VAL A 118 -2.47 -1.06 2.28
N PHE A 119 -3.33 -0.03 2.29
CA PHE A 119 -4.34 0.11 3.34
C PHE A 119 -5.39 -0.99 3.33
N VAL A 120 -5.76 -1.49 2.16
CA VAL A 120 -6.67 -2.63 2.03
C VAL A 120 -5.98 -3.90 2.54
N ALA A 121 -4.70 -4.11 2.23
CA ALA A 121 -3.90 -5.22 2.78
C ALA A 121 -3.79 -5.17 4.31
N LEU A 122 -3.50 -3.98 4.86
CA LEU A 122 -3.44 -3.75 6.30
C LEU A 122 -4.82 -3.99 6.96
N GLY A 123 -5.89 -3.48 6.35
CA GLY A 123 -7.26 -3.70 6.81
C GLY A 123 -7.64 -5.18 6.83
N ALA A 124 -7.28 -5.93 5.78
CA ALA A 124 -7.39 -7.39 5.72
C ALA A 124 -6.61 -8.07 6.85
N GLY A 125 -5.37 -7.66 7.11
CA GLY A 125 -4.56 -8.17 8.23
C GLY A 125 -5.21 -7.90 9.58
N PHE A 126 -5.67 -6.68 9.85
CA PHE A 126 -6.39 -6.34 11.07
C PHE A 126 -7.72 -7.09 11.22
N LYS A 127 -8.39 -7.39 10.10
CA LYS A 127 -9.60 -8.22 10.11
C LYS A 127 -9.31 -9.63 10.62
N MET A 128 -8.18 -10.24 10.23
CA MET A 128 -7.76 -11.53 10.80
C MET A 128 -7.55 -11.48 12.30
N PHE A 129 -6.81 -10.47 12.78
CA PHE A 129 -6.61 -10.26 14.21
C PHE A 129 -7.94 -10.13 14.95
N TRP A 130 -8.84 -9.30 14.44
CA TRP A 130 -10.15 -9.10 15.04
C TRP A 130 -10.99 -10.38 15.08
N THR A 131 -10.96 -11.18 14.01
CA THR A 131 -11.66 -12.47 13.94
C THR A 131 -11.20 -13.46 15.02
N ILE A 132 -9.93 -13.41 15.45
CA ILE A 132 -9.43 -14.22 16.57
C ILE A 132 -9.97 -13.74 17.91
N LEU A 133 -10.02 -12.41 18.09
CA LEU A 133 -10.49 -11.80 19.34
C LEU A 133 -12.00 -11.96 19.51
N VAL A 134 -12.76 -11.76 18.44
CA VAL A 134 -14.22 -11.76 18.43
C VAL A 134 -14.73 -12.67 17.30
N PRO A 135 -14.62 -14.01 17.45
CA PRO A 135 -15.04 -14.97 16.41
C PRO A 135 -16.56 -15.12 16.28
N GLY A 136 -17.31 -14.57 17.24
CA GLY A 136 -18.76 -14.78 17.37
C GLY A 136 -19.08 -16.20 17.87
N PRO A 137 -20.11 -16.86 17.31
CA PRO A 137 -20.51 -18.22 17.72
C PRO A 137 -19.60 -19.33 17.16
N ARG A 138 -18.55 -18.98 16.39
CA ARG A 138 -17.63 -19.93 15.76
C ARG A 138 -16.42 -20.16 16.66
N SER A 139 -15.81 -21.34 16.55
CA SER A 139 -14.47 -21.54 17.11
C SER A 139 -13.48 -20.63 16.39
N ARG A 140 -12.40 -20.20 17.08
CA ARG A 140 -11.37 -19.32 16.49
C ARG A 140 -10.78 -19.91 15.21
N LEU A 141 -10.50 -21.22 15.20
CA LEU A 141 -9.96 -21.92 14.04
C LEU A 141 -10.92 -21.93 12.86
N ARG A 142 -12.22 -22.20 13.11
CA ARG A 142 -13.25 -22.14 12.06
C ARG A 142 -13.39 -20.72 11.51
N ALA A 143 -13.47 -19.72 12.39
CA ALA A 143 -13.58 -18.32 11.99
C ALA A 143 -12.37 -17.85 11.17
N LEU A 144 -11.16 -18.26 11.56
CA LEU A 144 -9.93 -17.98 10.81
C LEU A 144 -9.88 -18.64 9.44
N ARG A 145 -10.36 -19.88 9.32
CA ARG A 145 -10.39 -20.60 8.04
C ARG A 145 -11.32 -19.92 7.06
N GLU A 146 -12.54 -19.60 7.50
CA GLU A 146 -13.54 -18.91 6.68
C GLU A 146 -13.05 -17.53 6.25
N GLU A 147 -12.48 -16.74 7.16
CA GLU A 147 -11.95 -15.43 6.83
C GLU A 147 -10.69 -15.52 5.94
N GLY A 148 -9.83 -16.51 6.19
CA GLY A 148 -8.61 -16.76 5.43
C GLY A 148 -8.88 -17.04 3.95
N THR A 149 -9.90 -17.84 3.62
CA THR A 149 -10.28 -18.11 2.22
C THR A 149 -10.66 -16.82 1.48
N ARG A 150 -11.45 -15.95 2.11
CA ARG A 150 -11.85 -14.65 1.53
C ARG A 150 -10.66 -13.73 1.33
N LEU A 151 -9.69 -13.78 2.24
CA LEU A 151 -8.47 -12.99 2.14
C LEU A 151 -7.55 -13.41 1.01
N VAL A 152 -7.58 -14.68 0.58
CA VAL A 152 -6.83 -15.10 -0.61
C VAL A 152 -7.33 -14.35 -1.84
N VAL A 153 -8.65 -14.21 -2.01
CA VAL A 153 -9.24 -13.44 -3.12
C VAL A 153 -8.84 -11.97 -3.04
N VAL A 154 -8.88 -11.38 -1.85
CA VAL A 154 -8.40 -10.00 -1.63
C VAL A 154 -6.92 -9.88 -1.99
N ALA A 155 -6.07 -10.80 -1.53
CA ALA A 155 -4.63 -10.78 -1.79
C ALA A 155 -4.32 -10.88 -3.29
N VAL A 156 -4.98 -11.80 -4.00
CA VAL A 156 -4.85 -11.91 -5.47
C VAL A 156 -5.27 -10.62 -6.15
N GLY A 157 -6.42 -10.04 -5.77
CA GLY A 157 -6.87 -8.74 -6.30
C GLY A 157 -5.85 -7.61 -6.04
N LEU A 158 -5.26 -7.57 -4.84
CA LEU A 158 -4.24 -6.59 -4.49
C LEU A 158 -2.97 -6.74 -5.32
N ILE A 159 -2.53 -7.97 -5.61
CA ILE A 159 -1.38 -8.23 -6.48
C ILE A 159 -1.58 -7.60 -7.86
N PHE A 160 -2.76 -7.77 -8.47
CA PHE A 160 -3.07 -7.15 -9.76
C PHE A 160 -3.10 -5.63 -9.68
N VAL A 161 -3.74 -5.08 -8.66
CA VAL A 161 -3.88 -3.63 -8.47
C VAL A 161 -2.52 -2.96 -8.22
N MET A 162 -1.64 -3.60 -7.43
CA MET A 162 -0.26 -3.14 -7.25
C MET A 162 0.54 -3.22 -8.56
N GLY A 163 0.26 -4.19 -9.42
CA GLY A 163 0.86 -4.27 -10.76
C GLY A 163 0.49 -3.06 -11.62
N ILE A 164 -0.78 -2.65 -11.58
CA ILE A 164 -1.24 -1.43 -12.26
C ILE A 164 -0.50 -0.20 -11.70
N SER A 165 -0.37 -0.11 -10.37
CA SER A 165 0.36 0.99 -9.73
C SER A 165 1.83 1.03 -10.17
N ALA A 166 2.52 -0.12 -10.22
CA ALA A 166 3.91 -0.21 -10.65
C ALA A 166 4.09 0.17 -12.13
N LEU A 167 3.10 -0.12 -12.99
CA LEU A 167 3.11 0.37 -14.37
C LEU A 167 2.96 1.88 -14.43
N VAL A 168 2.07 2.48 -13.63
CA VAL A 168 1.95 3.94 -13.56
C VAL A 168 3.27 4.54 -13.05
N GLU A 169 3.88 3.93 -12.04
CA GLU A 169 5.16 4.38 -11.50
C GLU A 169 6.26 4.36 -12.56
N ALA A 170 6.48 3.23 -13.22
CA ALA A 170 7.59 3.06 -14.14
C ALA A 170 7.40 3.75 -15.50
N PHE A 171 6.16 3.96 -15.96
CA PHE A 171 5.91 4.54 -17.28
C PHE A 171 5.38 5.97 -17.24
N VAL A 172 4.54 6.32 -16.26
CA VAL A 172 3.92 7.65 -16.20
C VAL A 172 4.77 8.61 -15.38
N THR A 173 5.33 8.17 -14.26
CA THR A 173 6.14 9.04 -13.37
C THR A 173 7.37 9.63 -14.06
N PRO A 174 8.21 8.85 -14.77
CA PRO A 174 9.37 9.40 -15.47
C PRO A 174 9.05 10.01 -16.85
N SER A 175 7.79 10.00 -17.29
CA SER A 175 7.43 10.54 -18.61
C SER A 175 7.59 12.07 -18.70
N GLU A 176 7.65 12.61 -19.92
CA GLU A 176 7.70 14.06 -20.19
C GLU A 176 6.34 14.77 -19.99
N LEU A 177 5.30 14.05 -19.54
CA LEU A 177 3.99 14.65 -19.28
C LEU A 177 4.07 15.74 -18.21
N PRO A 178 3.26 16.80 -18.32
CA PRO A 178 3.18 17.78 -17.24
C PRO A 178 2.62 17.13 -15.98
N THR A 179 3.08 17.59 -14.80
CA THR A 179 2.75 16.99 -13.49
C THR A 179 1.25 16.80 -13.27
N TRP A 180 0.42 17.77 -13.67
CA TRP A 180 -1.04 17.67 -13.53
C TRP A 180 -1.62 16.49 -14.31
N ALA A 181 -1.06 16.17 -15.49
CA ALA A 181 -1.52 15.06 -16.32
C ALA A 181 -1.15 13.72 -15.68
N LYS A 182 0.09 13.61 -15.15
CA LYS A 182 0.54 12.42 -14.39
C LYS A 182 -0.37 12.15 -13.19
N ILE A 183 -0.66 13.19 -12.39
CA ILE A 183 -1.56 13.10 -11.24
C ILE A 183 -2.98 12.71 -11.67
N THR A 184 -3.47 13.26 -12.79
CA THR A 184 -4.79 12.93 -13.32
C THR A 184 -4.89 11.46 -13.71
N ILE A 185 -3.86 10.90 -14.36
CA ILE A 185 -3.80 9.46 -14.68
C ILE A 185 -3.87 8.62 -13.41
N GLY A 186 -3.07 8.96 -12.39
CA GLY A 186 -3.11 8.29 -11.09
C GLY A 186 -4.48 8.34 -10.42
N ALA A 187 -5.11 9.53 -10.42
CA ALA A 187 -6.44 9.72 -9.88
C ALA A 187 -7.51 8.91 -10.63
N LEU A 188 -7.39 8.78 -11.95
CA LEU A 188 -8.29 7.95 -12.76
C LEU A 188 -8.13 6.46 -12.45
N VAL A 189 -6.90 5.99 -12.27
CA VAL A 189 -6.63 4.60 -11.83
C VAL A 189 -7.28 4.33 -10.47
N LEU A 190 -7.08 5.23 -9.50
CA LEU A 190 -7.71 5.12 -8.18
C LEU A 190 -9.25 5.18 -8.28
N ALA A 191 -9.80 6.06 -9.11
CA ALA A 191 -11.24 6.17 -9.31
C ALA A 191 -11.81 4.90 -9.95
N ALA A 192 -11.12 4.29 -10.91
CA ALA A 192 -11.51 3.03 -11.51
C ALA A 192 -11.51 1.89 -10.48
N TYR A 193 -10.51 1.83 -9.60
CA TYR A 193 -10.47 0.86 -8.49
C TYR A 193 -11.68 1.02 -7.55
N TRP A 194 -12.01 2.24 -7.14
CA TRP A 194 -13.16 2.48 -6.28
C TRP A 194 -14.49 2.24 -6.99
N ALA A 195 -14.61 2.58 -8.27
CA ALA A 195 -15.79 2.26 -9.07
C ALA A 195 -15.98 0.75 -9.15
N TYR A 196 -14.93 -0.01 -9.44
CA TYR A 196 -14.97 -1.48 -9.44
C TYR A 196 -15.43 -2.03 -8.09
N THR A 197 -14.77 -1.61 -7.00
CA THR A 197 -15.03 -2.10 -5.64
C THR A 197 -16.44 -1.73 -5.15
N LEU A 198 -16.86 -0.47 -5.34
CA LEU A 198 -18.11 0.04 -4.78
C LEU A 198 -19.33 -0.23 -5.67
N ILE A 199 -19.16 -0.47 -6.97
CA ILE A 199 -20.28 -0.76 -7.88
C ILE A 199 -20.38 -2.25 -8.12
N LEU A 200 -19.33 -2.86 -8.68
CA LEU A 200 -19.34 -4.28 -9.04
C LEU A 200 -19.17 -5.16 -7.80
N GLY A 201 -18.22 -4.84 -6.92
CA GLY A 201 -18.04 -5.56 -5.66
C GLY A 201 -19.29 -5.54 -4.78
N ARG A 202 -19.97 -4.38 -4.66
CA ARG A 202 -21.25 -4.32 -3.95
C ARG A 202 -22.36 -5.15 -4.59
N ARG A 203 -22.40 -5.25 -5.92
CA ARG A 203 -23.38 -6.11 -6.61
C ARG A 203 -23.10 -7.59 -6.32
N ALA A 204 -21.85 -8.01 -6.40
CA ALA A 204 -21.43 -9.39 -6.09
C ALA A 204 -21.82 -9.79 -4.66
N VAL A 205 -21.52 -8.94 -3.67
CA VAL A 205 -21.91 -9.18 -2.27
C VAL A 205 -23.43 -9.30 -2.11
N ARG A 206 -24.21 -8.48 -2.83
CA ARG A 206 -25.69 -8.54 -2.78
C ARG A 206 -26.26 -9.83 -3.40
N THR A 207 -25.55 -10.44 -4.33
CA THR A 207 -25.93 -11.73 -4.93
C THR A 207 -25.34 -12.93 -4.21
N GLY A 208 -24.64 -12.72 -3.08
CA GLY A 208 -24.02 -13.78 -2.28
C GLY A 208 -22.68 -14.27 -2.81
N ASP A 209 -22.11 -13.61 -3.81
CA ASP A 209 -20.78 -13.92 -4.34
C ASP A 209 -19.72 -13.22 -3.48
N LEU A 210 -19.25 -13.95 -2.47
CA LEU A 210 -18.30 -13.47 -1.46
C LEU A 210 -16.86 -13.87 -1.76
N GLY A 211 -16.60 -14.49 -2.92
CA GLY A 211 -15.29 -15.04 -3.26
C GLY A 211 -14.90 -16.28 -2.43
N ASP A 212 -15.87 -16.95 -1.79
CA ASP A 212 -15.63 -18.28 -1.22
C ASP A 212 -15.56 -19.28 -2.40
N LEU A 213 -14.53 -20.13 -2.43
CA LEU A 213 -14.53 -21.29 -3.32
C LEU A 213 -15.71 -22.19 -2.90
N ALA A 214 -16.55 -22.60 -3.85
CA ALA A 214 -17.61 -23.56 -3.57
C ALA A 214 -17.01 -24.81 -2.88
N GLU A 215 -17.75 -25.49 -2.01
CA GLU A 215 -17.25 -26.69 -1.30
C GLU A 215 -16.67 -27.74 -2.28
N GLU A 216 -17.23 -27.85 -3.48
CA GLU A 216 -16.73 -28.72 -4.55
C GLU A 216 -15.36 -28.29 -5.15
N GLN A 217 -14.99 -27.02 -4.99
CA GLN A 217 -13.80 -26.40 -5.60
C GLN A 217 -12.67 -26.14 -4.59
N GLY A 218 -12.99 -26.11 -3.29
CA GLY A 218 -12.05 -25.76 -2.22
C GLY A 218 -10.97 -26.80 -1.93
N GLY A 219 -11.10 -28.04 -2.45
CA GLY A 219 -10.13 -29.11 -2.22
C GLY A 219 -9.97 -29.51 -0.74
N TYR A 220 -10.87 -29.05 0.13
CA TYR A 220 -10.81 -29.31 1.55
C TYR A 220 -12.09 -29.97 2.07
N VAL A 221 -11.92 -31.00 2.93
CA VAL A 221 -13.03 -31.62 3.64
C VAL A 221 -13.37 -30.77 4.87
N VAL A 222 -14.63 -30.33 4.98
CA VAL A 222 -15.17 -29.80 6.22
C VAL A 222 -15.34 -31.00 7.15
N LEU A 223 -14.44 -31.16 8.13
CA LEU A 223 -14.65 -32.11 9.21
C LEU A 223 -15.75 -31.53 10.10
N GLU A 224 -17.00 -31.90 9.82
CA GLU A 224 -18.08 -31.72 10.78
C GLU A 224 -17.78 -32.60 12.00
N ALA A 225 -17.57 -31.97 13.15
CA ALA A 225 -17.48 -32.70 14.41
C ALA A 225 -18.87 -33.26 14.72
N ALA A 226 -18.98 -34.59 14.66
CA ALA A 226 -20.13 -35.36 15.14
C ALA A 226 -20.33 -35.21 16.66
#